data_AF-A0A1A9QBN9-F1
#
_entry.id   AF-A0A1A9QBN9-F1
#
_cell.length_a   1.000
_cell.length_b   1.000
_cell.length_c   1.000
_cell.angle_alpha   90.00
_cell.angle_beta   90.00
_cell.angle_gamma   90.00
#
_symmetry.space_group_name_H-M   'P 1'
#
loop_
_entity.id
_entity.type
_entity.pdbx_description
1 polymer ?
#
loop_
_entity_poly.entity_id
_entity_poly.type
_entity_poly.pdbx_seq_one_letter_code
_entity_poly.pdbx_strand_id
1 'polypeptide(L)'
;MLQFYYSSDLGLLDDKAEEFKKVFPKARSIRRPTIEELNIFLLQVDLFNDDQNYIIEDFVESCIKLENFLRSIKHENLNVLFLHKVDTEIYLNNSFKELFHNKDFKVVKLTEKTKRGYIDSKLKKHLVKLPKEQLKYIKDKLPPSASVIRDFVFNLSLLGEINQENIETLLKDPREDLNYYNFFAVYLSGKDYEWMLFLNKLQDDEIKKFIHPFAHKLLDFKSYLELKIKGYSLEEIALKLGTKEYFLKTYERIYDMRGSKILEWYKDFIIELYSLLISLKYSFNTNLSLLKFFLIKKNLELEE
;
A
#
# COMPACT_ATOMS: atom_id res chain seq x y z
N MET A 1 -4.41 2.08 -25.14
CA MET A 1 -4.40 3.43 -24.52
C MET A 1 -3.31 3.51 -23.46
N LEU A 2 -2.37 4.46 -23.58
CA LEU A 2 -1.37 4.72 -22.54
C LEU A 2 -1.73 5.98 -21.77
N GLN A 3 -1.65 5.93 -20.44
CA GLN A 3 -1.84 7.09 -19.56
C GLN A 3 -0.67 7.18 -18.58
N PHE A 4 -0.26 8.40 -18.22
CA PHE A 4 0.81 8.63 -17.25
C PHE A 4 0.42 9.72 -16.27
N TYR A 5 0.44 9.41 -14.98
CA TYR A 5 0.24 10.37 -13.92
C TYR A 5 1.37 10.33 -12.92
N TYR A 6 1.73 11.49 -12.40
CA TYR A 6 2.70 11.61 -11.33
C TYR A 6 2.20 12.54 -10.22
N SER A 7 2.57 12.21 -8.98
CA SER A 7 2.25 13.01 -7.82
C SER A 7 3.15 12.67 -6.65
N SER A 8 3.20 13.56 -5.68
CA SER A 8 3.79 13.30 -4.36
C SER A 8 2.78 12.85 -3.32
N ASP A 9 1.49 12.78 -3.68
CA ASP A 9 0.42 12.26 -2.82
C ASP A 9 -0.09 10.93 -3.39
N LEU A 10 0.25 9.83 -2.71
CA LEU A 10 -0.12 8.49 -3.14
C LEU A 10 -1.64 8.28 -3.21
N GLY A 11 -2.40 8.88 -2.29
CA GLY A 11 -3.85 8.74 -2.29
C GLY A 11 -4.52 9.33 -3.53
N LEU A 12 -3.90 10.34 -4.16
CA LEU A 12 -4.37 10.88 -5.44
C LEU A 12 -3.98 10.01 -6.63
N LEU A 13 -2.88 9.27 -6.55
CA LEU A 13 -2.52 8.28 -7.57
C LEU A 13 -3.43 7.04 -7.46
N ASP A 14 -3.80 6.64 -6.25
CA ASP A 14 -4.78 5.58 -6.01
C ASP A 14 -6.15 5.92 -6.60
N ASP A 15 -6.56 7.19 -6.56
CA ASP A 15 -7.78 7.65 -7.25
C ASP A 15 -7.72 7.41 -8.76
N LYS A 16 -6.55 7.64 -9.38
CA LYS A 16 -6.35 7.36 -10.80
C LYS A 16 -6.34 5.87 -11.10
N ALA A 17 -5.77 5.05 -10.22
CA ALA A 17 -5.86 3.60 -10.32
C ALA A 17 -7.33 3.13 -10.26
N GLU A 18 -8.13 3.67 -9.35
CA GLU A 18 -9.55 3.35 -9.22
C GLU A 18 -10.38 3.81 -10.42
N GLU A 19 -10.15 5.03 -10.92
CA GLU A 19 -10.78 5.53 -12.15
C GLU A 19 -10.51 4.59 -13.33
N PHE A 20 -9.26 4.15 -13.49
CA PHE A 20 -8.87 3.21 -14.53
C PHE A 20 -9.54 1.84 -14.36
N LYS A 21 -9.59 1.31 -13.13
CA LYS A 21 -10.26 0.03 -12.83
C LYS A 21 -11.78 0.07 -13.06
N LYS A 22 -12.43 1.25 -13.04
CA LYS A 22 -13.85 1.34 -13.45
C LYS A 22 -14.05 1.06 -14.93
N VAL A 23 -13.07 1.41 -15.76
CA VAL A 23 -13.08 1.16 -17.21
C VAL A 23 -12.53 -0.23 -17.52
N PHE A 24 -11.49 -0.66 -16.79
CA PHE A 24 -10.82 -1.94 -16.96
C PHE A 24 -10.78 -2.73 -15.63
N PRO A 25 -11.88 -3.38 -15.23
CA PRO A 25 -12.00 -4.02 -13.90
C PRO A 25 -10.95 -5.08 -13.58
N LYS A 26 -10.43 -5.77 -14.61
CA LYS A 26 -9.42 -6.81 -14.49
C LYS A 26 -7.97 -6.30 -14.65
N ALA A 27 -7.76 -4.98 -14.65
CA ALA A 27 -6.43 -4.42 -14.82
C ALA A 27 -5.46 -4.93 -13.74
N ARG A 28 -4.32 -5.47 -14.16
CA ARG A 28 -3.29 -6.03 -13.27
C ARG A 28 -2.35 -4.93 -12.80
N SER A 29 -2.14 -4.82 -11.48
CA SER A 29 -1.15 -3.91 -10.90
C SER A 29 0.23 -4.55 -10.87
N ILE A 30 1.24 -3.84 -11.37
CA ILE A 30 2.66 -4.21 -11.34
C ILE A 30 3.39 -3.08 -10.60
N ARG A 31 4.07 -3.40 -9.52
CA ARG A 31 4.76 -2.41 -8.67
C ARG A 31 6.26 -2.43 -8.90
N ARG A 32 6.82 -1.23 -9.04
CA ARG A 32 8.25 -0.94 -9.19
C ARG A 32 8.95 -1.85 -10.20
N PRO A 33 8.40 -2.06 -11.41
CA PRO A 33 9.10 -2.86 -12.39
C PRO A 33 10.31 -2.10 -12.96
N THR A 34 11.33 -2.85 -13.35
CA THR A 34 12.38 -2.40 -14.26
C THR A 34 11.87 -2.38 -15.71
N ILE A 35 12.55 -1.70 -16.62
CA ILE A 35 12.22 -1.73 -18.05
C ILE A 35 12.36 -3.15 -18.62
N GLU A 36 13.33 -3.94 -18.15
CA GLU A 36 13.50 -5.33 -18.55
C GLU A 36 12.29 -6.18 -18.15
N GLU A 37 11.81 -6.02 -16.91
CA GLU A 37 10.60 -6.68 -16.44
C GLU A 37 9.37 -6.21 -17.22
N LEU A 38 9.23 -4.91 -17.48
CA LEU A 38 8.15 -4.39 -18.34
C LEU A 38 8.22 -4.98 -19.74
N ASN A 39 9.41 -5.13 -20.31
CA ASN A 39 9.59 -5.75 -21.62
C ASN A 39 9.11 -7.20 -21.59
N ILE A 40 9.48 -7.97 -20.57
CA ILE A 40 9.00 -9.34 -20.39
C ILE A 40 7.48 -9.35 -20.24
N PHE A 41 6.92 -8.48 -19.39
CA PHE A 41 5.48 -8.44 -19.13
C PHE A 41 4.70 -8.07 -20.37
N LEU A 42 5.15 -7.08 -21.15
CA LEU A 42 4.47 -6.60 -22.35
C LEU A 42 4.70 -7.51 -23.57
N LEU A 43 5.84 -8.19 -23.67
CA LEU A 43 6.11 -9.19 -24.73
C LEU A 43 5.38 -10.52 -24.49
N GLN A 44 5.21 -10.96 -23.25
CA GLN A 44 4.45 -12.19 -22.93
C GLN A 44 2.94 -12.03 -23.17
N VAL A 45 2.43 -10.79 -23.31
CA VAL A 45 1.02 -10.52 -23.60
C VAL A 45 0.62 -10.97 -24.99
N ASP A 46 1.53 -10.87 -25.97
CA ASP A 46 1.31 -11.29 -27.36
C ASP A 46 1.03 -12.80 -27.50
N LEU A 47 1.37 -13.60 -26.49
CA LEU A 47 1.33 -15.06 -26.59
C LEU A 47 0.13 -15.71 -25.89
N PHE A 48 -0.50 -15.08 -24.89
CA PHE A 48 -1.39 -15.82 -23.96
C PHE A 48 -2.59 -15.08 -23.33
N ASN A 49 -2.87 -13.78 -23.58
CA ASN A 49 -3.97 -13.07 -22.88
C ASN A 49 -4.90 -12.26 -23.81
N ASP A 50 -6.22 -12.43 -23.62
CA ASP A 50 -7.28 -11.61 -24.24
C ASP A 50 -7.49 -10.24 -23.54
N ASP A 51 -7.05 -10.07 -22.29
CA ASP A 51 -7.24 -8.84 -21.50
C ASP A 51 -5.90 -8.12 -21.23
N GLN A 52 -5.57 -7.12 -22.05
CA GLN A 52 -4.28 -6.40 -22.02
C GLN A 52 -4.32 -5.08 -21.21
N ASN A 53 -4.76 -5.14 -19.95
CA ASN A 53 -4.94 -3.94 -19.12
C ASN A 53 -4.02 -3.94 -17.88
N TYR A 54 -3.20 -2.90 -17.72
CA TYR A 54 -2.16 -2.85 -16.69
C TYR A 54 -2.11 -1.52 -15.95
N ILE A 55 -1.72 -1.57 -14.68
CA ILE A 55 -1.39 -0.41 -13.85
C ILE A 55 0.05 -0.60 -13.40
N ILE A 56 0.95 0.28 -13.82
CA ILE A 56 2.37 0.26 -13.46
C ILE A 56 2.60 1.33 -12.42
N GLU A 57 2.93 0.91 -11.20
CA GLU A 57 3.11 1.78 -10.04
C GLU A 57 4.60 1.95 -9.76
N ASP A 58 5.09 3.18 -9.79
CA ASP A 58 6.41 3.61 -9.34
C ASP A 58 7.60 2.87 -9.98
N PHE A 59 7.61 2.80 -11.32
CA PHE A 59 8.71 2.20 -12.08
C PHE A 59 10.08 2.78 -11.68
N VAL A 60 11.10 1.92 -11.66
CA VAL A 60 12.37 2.20 -10.94
C VAL A 60 13.34 3.07 -11.76
N GLU A 61 13.13 3.14 -13.07
CA GLU A 61 14.07 3.75 -14.00
C GLU A 61 13.65 5.16 -14.45
N SER A 62 14.46 5.82 -15.28
CA SER A 62 14.18 7.20 -15.71
C SER A 62 13.07 7.26 -16.76
N CYS A 63 12.36 8.39 -16.80
CA CYS A 63 11.36 8.67 -17.86
C CYS A 63 11.95 8.57 -19.27
N ILE A 64 13.25 8.89 -19.45
CA ILE A 64 13.96 8.74 -20.74
C ILE A 64 14.05 7.28 -21.16
N LYS A 65 14.41 6.38 -20.23
CA LYS A 65 14.44 4.94 -20.53
C LYS A 65 13.05 4.40 -20.84
N LEU A 66 12.04 4.86 -20.10
CA LEU A 66 10.64 4.53 -20.37
C LEU A 66 10.20 5.03 -21.76
N GLU A 67 10.58 6.25 -22.16
CA GLU A 67 10.30 6.79 -23.49
C GLU A 67 10.84 5.89 -24.60
N ASN A 68 12.12 5.51 -24.51
CA ASN A 68 12.80 4.67 -25.49
C ASN A 68 12.13 3.29 -25.58
N PHE A 69 11.79 2.70 -24.43
CA PHE A 69 11.10 1.44 -24.36
C PHE A 69 9.72 1.50 -25.03
N LEU A 70 8.90 2.49 -24.67
CA LEU A 70 7.57 2.65 -25.24
C LEU A 70 7.63 2.92 -26.76
N ARG A 71 8.64 3.62 -27.27
CA ARG A 71 8.81 3.79 -28.73
C ARG A 71 9.20 2.49 -29.46
N SER A 72 9.79 1.53 -28.75
CA SER A 72 10.29 0.28 -29.34
C SER A 72 9.25 -0.85 -29.43
N ILE A 73 8.12 -0.74 -28.72
CA ILE A 73 7.07 -1.77 -28.67
C ILE A 73 5.84 -1.33 -29.47
N LYS A 74 5.13 -2.30 -30.08
CA LYS A 74 3.82 -2.05 -30.68
C LYS A 74 2.75 -2.09 -29.58
N HIS A 75 1.92 -1.06 -29.52
CA HIS A 75 0.88 -0.88 -28.46
C HIS A 75 -0.52 -1.29 -28.90
N GLU A 76 -0.65 -2.08 -29.97
CA GLU A 76 -1.96 -2.46 -30.50
C GLU A 76 -2.73 -3.24 -29.43
N ASN A 77 -3.89 -2.72 -29.01
CA ASN A 77 -4.79 -3.28 -27.97
C ASN A 77 -4.30 -3.25 -26.51
N LEU A 78 -3.16 -2.61 -26.22
CA LEU A 78 -2.63 -2.50 -24.86
C LEU A 78 -3.18 -1.26 -24.12
N ASN A 79 -3.75 -1.43 -22.93
CA ASN A 79 -4.13 -0.33 -22.04
C ASN A 79 -3.25 -0.30 -20.79
N VAL A 80 -2.49 0.77 -20.60
CA VAL A 80 -1.57 0.90 -19.47
C VAL A 80 -1.73 2.25 -18.79
N LEU A 81 -1.87 2.20 -17.47
CA LEU A 81 -1.79 3.36 -16.59
C LEU A 81 -0.45 3.34 -15.86
N PHE A 82 0.40 4.32 -16.11
CA PHE A 82 1.60 4.57 -15.32
C PHE A 82 1.28 5.55 -14.19
N LEU A 83 1.60 5.18 -12.95
CA LEU A 83 1.46 6.00 -11.75
C LEU A 83 2.83 6.15 -11.10
N HIS A 84 3.40 7.34 -11.09
CA HIS A 84 4.75 7.56 -10.59
C HIS A 84 4.77 8.47 -9.37
N LYS A 85 5.38 8.02 -8.28
CA LYS A 85 5.49 8.80 -7.06
C LYS A 85 6.75 9.66 -7.15
N VAL A 86 6.58 10.98 -7.15
CA VAL A 86 7.70 11.93 -7.20
C VAL A 86 7.44 13.09 -6.27
N ASP A 87 8.43 13.38 -5.43
CA ASP A 87 8.39 14.48 -4.45
C ASP A 87 8.53 15.86 -5.10
N THR A 88 9.17 15.90 -6.27
CA THR A 88 9.44 17.13 -7.03
C THR A 88 8.75 17.11 -8.40
N GLU A 89 8.68 18.28 -9.01
CA GLU A 89 8.16 18.42 -10.37
C GLU A 89 9.14 17.82 -11.37
N ILE A 90 8.63 16.93 -12.22
CA ILE A 90 9.41 16.33 -13.30
C ILE A 90 9.18 17.11 -14.60
N TYR A 91 10.28 17.43 -15.27
CA TYR A 91 10.21 17.96 -16.63
C TYR A 91 9.94 16.80 -17.60
N LEU A 92 8.78 16.84 -18.24
CA LEU A 92 8.42 15.93 -19.33
C LEU A 92 8.58 16.66 -20.66
N ASN A 93 9.48 16.17 -21.52
CA ASN A 93 9.66 16.68 -22.87
C ASN A 93 8.39 16.41 -23.71
N ASN A 94 8.23 17.09 -24.86
CA ASN A 94 7.05 16.91 -25.71
C ASN A 94 6.99 15.51 -26.33
N SER A 95 8.15 14.94 -26.67
CA SER A 95 8.28 13.64 -27.30
C SER A 95 7.80 12.48 -26.40
N PHE A 96 7.93 12.60 -25.08
CA PHE A 96 7.37 11.69 -24.09
C PHE A 96 5.87 11.91 -23.93
N LYS A 97 5.41 13.16 -23.83
CA LYS A 97 3.99 13.50 -23.67
C LYS A 97 3.14 12.95 -24.83
N GLU A 98 3.66 13.00 -26.05
CA GLU A 98 3.00 12.50 -27.26
C GLU A 98 2.72 10.98 -27.22
N LEU A 99 3.40 10.22 -26.36
CA LEU A 99 3.14 8.78 -26.19
C LEU A 99 1.85 8.48 -25.41
N PHE A 100 1.34 9.45 -24.64
CA PHE A 100 0.23 9.24 -23.71
C PHE A 100 -1.03 9.96 -24.17
N HIS A 101 -2.19 9.42 -23.77
CA HIS A 101 -3.50 9.89 -24.17
C HIS A 101 -4.03 10.99 -23.24
N ASN A 102 -3.54 11.08 -22.01
CA ASN A 102 -3.93 12.13 -21.08
C ASN A 102 -3.13 13.43 -21.33
N LYS A 103 -3.81 14.57 -21.16
CA LYS A 103 -3.18 15.90 -21.28
C LYS A 103 -2.56 16.38 -19.97
N ASP A 104 -3.18 16.02 -18.85
CA ASP A 104 -2.73 16.38 -17.51
C ASP A 104 -1.91 15.23 -16.93
N PHE A 105 -0.61 15.45 -16.77
CA PHE A 105 0.33 14.44 -16.25
C PHE A 105 0.54 14.57 -14.74
N LYS A 106 0.42 15.77 -14.20
CA LYS A 106 0.62 16.04 -12.77
C LYS A 106 -0.70 16.00 -12.04
N VAL A 107 -0.82 15.11 -11.05
CA VAL A 107 -1.95 15.15 -10.12
C VAL A 107 -1.57 16.06 -8.96
N VAL A 108 -2.14 17.26 -8.96
CA VAL A 108 -1.81 18.32 -8.01
C VAL A 108 -2.27 17.94 -6.60
N LYS A 109 -1.38 18.10 -5.62
CA LYS A 109 -1.67 17.88 -4.19
C LYS A 109 -2.89 18.66 -3.72
N LEU A 110 -3.55 18.11 -2.72
CA LEU A 110 -4.61 18.83 -2.03
C LEU A 110 -4.05 20.10 -1.36
N THR A 111 -4.87 21.13 -1.36
CA THR A 111 -4.67 22.38 -0.63
C THR A 111 -5.78 22.50 0.41
N GLU A 112 -5.66 23.39 1.39
CA GLU A 112 -6.76 23.66 2.32
C GLU A 112 -8.08 24.02 1.59
N LYS A 113 -7.98 24.69 0.45
CA LYS A 113 -9.14 25.05 -0.39
C LYS A 113 -9.77 23.83 -1.06
N THR A 114 -8.97 22.92 -1.61
CA THR A 114 -9.47 21.74 -2.35
C THR A 114 -9.77 20.53 -1.46
N LYS A 115 -9.18 20.47 -0.26
CA LYS A 115 -9.37 19.42 0.75
C LYS A 115 -10.83 19.19 1.09
N ARG A 116 -11.60 20.27 1.28
CA ARG A 116 -13.01 20.19 1.71
C ARG A 116 -13.87 19.44 0.69
N GLY A 117 -13.72 19.75 -0.60
CA GLY A 117 -14.43 19.07 -1.68
C GLY A 117 -13.98 17.62 -1.85
N TYR A 118 -12.69 17.35 -1.63
CA TYR A 118 -12.16 15.99 -1.64
C TYR A 118 -12.76 15.13 -0.51
N ILE A 119 -12.79 15.63 0.73
CA ILE A 119 -13.44 14.96 1.86
C ILE A 119 -14.91 14.63 1.53
N ASP A 120 -15.66 15.62 1.01
CA ASP A 120 -17.07 15.42 0.64
C ASP A 120 -17.24 14.32 -0.41
N SER A 121 -16.36 14.27 -1.41
CA SER A 121 -16.37 13.24 -2.45
C SER A 121 -16.13 11.83 -1.87
N LYS A 122 -15.23 11.70 -0.90
CA LYS A 122 -14.91 10.41 -0.28
C LYS A 122 -16.03 9.94 0.64
N LEU A 123 -16.56 10.84 1.47
CA LEU A 123 -17.70 10.52 2.32
C LEU A 123 -18.90 10.05 1.48
N LYS A 124 -19.18 10.74 0.37
CA LYS A 124 -20.23 10.35 -0.57
C LYS A 124 -19.97 8.98 -1.20
N LYS A 125 -18.74 8.70 -1.62
CA LYS A 125 -18.35 7.40 -2.22
C LYS A 125 -18.56 6.24 -1.23
N HIS A 126 -18.28 6.46 0.05
CA HIS A 126 -18.46 5.46 1.11
C HIS A 126 -19.86 5.50 1.77
N LEU A 127 -20.80 6.26 1.21
CA LEU A 127 -22.17 6.42 1.72
C LEU A 127 -22.25 6.89 3.19
N VAL A 128 -21.21 7.59 3.66
CA VAL A 128 -21.15 8.11 5.03
C VAL A 128 -21.93 9.42 5.12
N LYS A 129 -22.91 9.47 6.03
CA LYS A 129 -23.71 10.68 6.33
C LYS A 129 -23.36 11.19 7.71
N LEU A 130 -22.98 12.47 7.80
CA LEU A 130 -22.59 13.12 9.05
C LEU A 130 -23.45 14.34 9.34
N PRO A 131 -23.79 14.60 10.62
CA PRO A 131 -24.25 15.90 11.07
C PRO A 131 -23.28 17.02 10.67
N LYS A 132 -23.83 18.23 10.45
CA LYS A 132 -23.05 19.40 9.98
C LYS A 132 -21.86 19.72 10.88
N GLU A 133 -22.02 19.59 12.19
CA GLU A 133 -20.98 19.92 13.17
C GLU A 133 -19.79 18.94 13.11
N GLN A 134 -20.07 17.64 13.02
CA GLN A 134 -19.05 16.60 12.85
C GLN A 134 -18.30 16.76 11.52
N LEU A 135 -19.02 17.03 10.43
CA LEU A 135 -18.40 17.26 9.12
C LEU A 135 -17.49 18.49 9.13
N LYS A 136 -17.92 19.58 9.78
CA LYS A 136 -17.11 20.78 9.95
C LYS A 136 -15.84 20.45 10.74
N TYR A 137 -15.98 19.74 11.86
CA TYR A 137 -14.86 19.33 12.70
C TYR A 137 -13.81 18.50 11.94
N ILE A 138 -14.25 17.51 11.17
CA ILE A 138 -13.37 16.68 10.33
C ILE A 138 -12.63 17.53 9.28
N LYS A 139 -13.36 18.41 8.57
CA LYS A 139 -12.78 19.29 7.55
C LYS A 139 -11.75 20.25 8.10
N ASP A 140 -11.91 20.68 9.34
CA ASP A 140 -10.99 21.61 9.99
C ASP A 140 -9.76 20.88 10.57
N LYS A 141 -9.91 19.61 10.98
CA LYS A 141 -8.83 18.84 11.63
C LYS A 141 -7.96 18.00 10.69
N LEU A 142 -8.51 17.45 9.60
CA LEU A 142 -7.72 16.63 8.69
C LEU A 142 -6.70 17.47 7.90
N PRO A 143 -5.46 17.01 7.72
CA PRO A 143 -4.50 17.68 6.84
C PRO A 143 -4.92 17.54 5.36
N PRO A 144 -4.41 18.38 4.45
CA PRO A 144 -4.67 18.29 3.02
C PRO A 144 -3.83 17.17 2.39
N SER A 145 -4.03 15.93 2.84
CA SER A 145 -3.39 14.72 2.34
C SER A 145 -4.45 13.73 1.91
N ALA A 146 -4.42 13.34 0.64
CA ALA A 146 -5.42 12.45 0.07
C ALA A 146 -5.33 11.05 0.66
N SER A 147 -4.12 10.55 0.95
CA SER A 147 -3.92 9.29 1.68
C SER A 147 -4.60 9.32 3.05
N VAL A 148 -4.25 10.31 3.88
CA VAL A 148 -4.82 10.44 5.25
C VAL A 148 -6.34 10.58 5.21
N ILE A 149 -6.88 11.37 4.29
CA ILE A 149 -8.33 11.53 4.16
C ILE A 149 -9.01 10.24 3.69
N ARG A 150 -8.41 9.51 2.73
CA ARG A 150 -8.95 8.22 2.26
C ARG A 150 -9.01 7.23 3.41
N ASP A 151 -7.92 7.09 4.15
CA ASP A 151 -7.84 6.16 5.28
C ASP A 151 -8.86 6.54 6.35
N PHE A 152 -8.89 7.81 6.75
CA PHE A 152 -9.86 8.30 7.72
C PHE A 152 -11.31 8.02 7.30
N VAL A 153 -11.69 8.34 6.07
CA VAL A 153 -13.06 8.13 5.57
C VAL A 153 -13.39 6.65 5.45
N PHE A 154 -12.43 5.82 5.05
CA PHE A 154 -12.61 4.37 5.01
C PHE A 154 -12.89 3.81 6.41
N ASN A 155 -12.04 4.13 7.40
CA ASN A 155 -12.21 3.70 8.78
C ASN A 155 -13.53 4.24 9.38
N LEU A 156 -13.89 5.49 9.06
CA LEU A 156 -15.17 6.07 9.46
C LEU A 156 -16.37 5.29 8.87
N SER A 157 -16.25 4.79 7.64
CA SER A 157 -17.31 4.01 6.96
C SER A 157 -17.50 2.61 7.52
N LEU A 158 -16.51 2.10 8.25
CA LEU A 158 -16.56 0.79 8.90
C LEU A 158 -17.21 0.86 10.29
N LEU A 159 -17.41 2.06 10.85
CA LEU A 159 -18.12 2.24 12.11
C LEU A 159 -19.63 2.02 11.92
N GLY A 160 -20.23 1.21 12.80
CA GLY A 160 -21.68 1.02 12.84
C GLY A 160 -22.44 2.28 13.27
N GLU A 161 -21.92 2.99 14.28
CA GLU A 161 -22.43 4.28 14.73
C GLU A 161 -21.33 5.35 14.75
N ILE A 162 -21.61 6.49 14.13
CA ILE A 162 -20.68 7.60 14.03
C ILE A 162 -21.06 8.69 15.04
N ASN A 163 -20.29 8.77 16.12
CA ASN A 163 -20.41 9.79 17.15
C ASN A 163 -19.12 10.65 17.23
N GLN A 164 -19.18 11.75 17.98
CA GLN A 164 -18.08 12.70 18.09
C GLN A 164 -16.82 12.07 18.72
N GLU A 165 -17.00 11.18 19.69
CA GLU A 165 -15.90 10.48 20.37
C GLU A 165 -15.13 9.54 19.43
N ASN A 166 -15.85 8.80 18.58
CA ASN A 166 -15.25 7.93 17.57
C ASN A 166 -14.47 8.74 16.51
N ILE A 167 -15.02 9.88 16.07
CA ILE A 167 -14.33 10.81 15.16
C ILE A 167 -13.05 11.36 15.78
N GLU A 168 -13.13 11.81 17.04
CA GLU A 168 -11.95 12.32 17.75
C GLU A 168 -10.89 11.25 17.93
N THR A 169 -11.30 10.02 18.19
CA THR A 169 -10.36 8.90 18.31
C THR A 169 -9.68 8.63 16.97
N LEU A 170 -10.44 8.54 15.87
CA LEU A 170 -9.88 8.36 14.53
C LEU A 170 -8.95 9.50 14.07
N LEU A 171 -9.17 10.72 14.58
CA LEU A 171 -8.31 11.88 14.30
C LEU A 171 -7.04 11.92 15.17
N LYS A 172 -7.09 11.40 16.40
CA LYS A 172 -5.96 11.35 17.36
C LYS A 172 -5.04 10.16 17.11
N ASP A 173 -5.65 9.04 16.72
CA ASP A 173 -4.98 7.79 16.41
C ASP A 173 -5.70 7.29 15.16
N PRO A 174 -5.12 7.38 13.95
CA PRO A 174 -5.73 6.77 12.79
C PRO A 174 -5.89 5.28 13.12
N ARG A 175 -7.10 4.88 13.55
CA ARG A 175 -7.44 3.48 13.76
C ARG A 175 -7.45 2.89 12.39
N GLU A 176 -6.28 2.48 11.97
CA GLU A 176 -6.02 1.69 10.80
C GLU A 176 -6.82 0.40 11.06
N ASP A 177 -8.05 0.31 10.52
CA ASP A 177 -8.82 -0.92 10.63
C ASP A 177 -7.93 -2.05 10.14
N LEU A 178 -7.85 -3.10 10.95
CA LEU A 178 -6.93 -4.17 10.68
C LEU A 178 -7.22 -4.78 9.31
N ASN A 179 -6.24 -4.70 8.43
CA ASN A 179 -6.25 -5.10 7.03
C ASN A 179 -4.92 -5.80 6.72
N TYR A 180 -4.78 -6.34 5.50
CA TYR A 180 -3.60 -7.14 5.17
C TYR A 180 -2.26 -6.36 5.28
N TYR A 181 -2.28 -5.03 5.12
CA TYR A 181 -1.07 -4.19 5.09
C TYR A 181 -0.63 -3.71 6.47
N ASN A 182 -1.56 -3.50 7.41
CA ASN A 182 -1.24 -3.12 8.78
C ASN A 182 -1.26 -4.30 9.76
N PHE A 183 -1.65 -5.49 9.30
CA PHE A 183 -1.65 -6.72 10.11
C PHE A 183 -0.36 -6.93 10.87
N PHE A 184 0.78 -6.80 10.18
CA PHE A 184 2.07 -7.03 10.80
C PHE A 184 2.37 -6.07 11.97
N ALA A 185 1.98 -4.80 11.84
CA ALA A 185 2.14 -3.81 12.90
C ALA A 185 1.28 -4.15 14.12
N VAL A 186 0.01 -4.52 13.90
CA VAL A 186 -0.90 -4.90 14.98
C VAL A 186 -0.48 -6.22 15.64
N TYR A 187 -0.04 -7.20 14.84
CA TYR A 187 0.48 -8.48 15.30
C TYR A 187 1.64 -8.33 16.29
N LEU A 188 2.57 -7.40 16.02
CA LEU A 188 3.72 -7.16 16.90
C LEU A 188 3.44 -6.18 18.05
N SER A 189 2.30 -5.49 18.03
CA SER A 189 1.95 -4.45 19.02
C SER A 189 1.35 -4.98 20.34
N GLY A 190 1.14 -6.30 20.48
CA GLY A 190 0.54 -6.92 21.67
C GLY A 190 -0.99 -6.81 21.72
N LYS A 191 -1.63 -6.55 20.58
CA LYS A 191 -3.10 -6.45 20.44
C LYS A 191 -3.69 -7.78 19.99
N ASP A 192 -3.55 -8.83 20.80
CA ASP A 192 -3.75 -10.20 20.31
C ASP A 192 -5.18 -10.52 19.89
N TYR A 193 -6.13 -9.97 20.64
CA TYR A 193 -7.54 -10.07 20.30
C TYR A 193 -7.86 -9.47 18.92
N GLU A 194 -7.27 -8.33 18.56
CA GLU A 194 -7.54 -7.64 17.30
C GLU A 194 -7.06 -8.47 16.10
N TRP A 195 -5.83 -8.98 16.15
CA TRP A 195 -5.29 -9.75 15.02
C TRP A 195 -5.84 -11.17 14.91
N MET A 196 -6.22 -11.80 16.02
CA MET A 196 -6.93 -13.09 15.98
C MET A 196 -8.32 -12.96 15.37
N LEU A 197 -9.07 -11.90 15.71
CA LEU A 197 -10.37 -11.62 15.10
C LEU A 197 -10.27 -11.43 13.59
N PHE A 198 -9.21 -10.77 13.12
CA PHE A 198 -8.94 -10.61 11.70
C PHE A 198 -8.69 -11.93 10.99
N LEU A 199 -7.81 -12.78 11.52
CA LEU A 199 -7.54 -14.11 10.94
C LEU A 199 -8.78 -15.01 10.94
N ASN A 200 -9.71 -14.84 11.90
CA ASN A 200 -10.96 -15.59 11.93
C ASN A 200 -11.97 -15.20 10.85
N LYS A 201 -11.84 -14.00 10.27
CA LYS A 201 -12.68 -13.54 9.15
C LYS A 201 -12.12 -13.93 7.79
N LEU A 202 -10.82 -14.24 7.71
CA LEU A 202 -10.11 -14.58 6.46
C LEU A 202 -10.66 -15.88 5.86
N GLN A 203 -11.01 -15.86 4.58
CA GLN A 203 -11.41 -17.07 3.84
C GLN A 203 -10.19 -17.78 3.22
N ASP A 204 -10.30 -19.08 2.92
CA ASP A 204 -9.18 -19.88 2.39
C ASP A 204 -8.64 -19.34 1.05
N ASP A 205 -9.50 -18.76 0.20
CA ASP A 205 -9.13 -18.15 -1.08
C ASP A 205 -8.43 -16.78 -0.92
N GLU A 206 -8.49 -16.18 0.27
CA GLU A 206 -7.86 -14.91 0.60
C GLU A 206 -6.46 -15.05 1.17
N ILE A 207 -6.04 -16.27 1.56
CA ILE A 207 -4.71 -16.53 2.15
C ILE A 207 -3.58 -16.00 1.26
N LYS A 208 -3.66 -16.23 -0.06
CA LYS A 208 -2.66 -15.73 -1.01
C LYS A 208 -2.63 -14.19 -1.06
N LYS A 209 -3.80 -13.54 -0.92
CA LYS A 209 -3.92 -12.08 -0.87
C LYS A 209 -3.38 -11.50 0.44
N PHE A 210 -3.44 -12.26 1.54
CA PHE A 210 -2.86 -11.91 2.84
C PHE A 210 -1.34 -12.10 2.89
N ILE A 211 -0.82 -13.22 2.38
CA ILE A 211 0.62 -13.54 2.46
C ILE A 211 1.48 -12.51 1.75
N HIS A 212 1.06 -12.01 0.60
CA HIS A 212 1.85 -11.07 -0.19
C HIS A 212 2.18 -9.75 0.54
N PRO A 213 1.20 -8.99 1.06
CA PRO A 213 1.47 -7.79 1.87
C PRO A 213 2.15 -8.12 3.19
N PHE A 214 1.87 -9.28 3.79
CA PHE A 214 2.55 -9.73 5.00
C PHE A 214 4.06 -9.94 4.77
N ALA A 215 4.44 -10.65 3.70
CA ALA A 215 5.83 -10.86 3.30
C ALA A 215 6.55 -9.56 2.96
N HIS A 216 5.85 -8.62 2.30
CA HIS A 216 6.39 -7.29 2.02
C HIS A 216 6.71 -6.54 3.33
N LYS A 217 5.81 -6.55 4.30
CA LYS A 217 6.02 -5.88 5.59
C LYS A 217 7.13 -6.50 6.42
N LEU A 218 7.32 -7.81 6.33
CA LEU A 218 8.49 -8.47 6.89
C LEU A 218 9.77 -7.91 6.26
N LEU A 219 9.88 -7.92 4.93
CA LEU A 219 11.06 -7.39 4.24
C LEU A 219 11.38 -5.93 4.60
N ASP A 220 10.36 -5.06 4.63
CA ASP A 220 10.52 -3.66 5.09
C ASP A 220 11.09 -3.59 6.51
N PHE A 221 10.56 -4.44 7.41
CA PHE A 221 11.00 -4.52 8.79
C PHE A 221 12.41 -5.09 8.94
N LYS A 222 12.83 -6.05 8.10
CA LYS A 222 14.22 -6.51 8.04
C LYS A 222 15.18 -5.37 7.76
N SER A 223 14.89 -4.60 6.71
CA SER A 223 15.74 -3.48 6.31
C SER A 223 15.82 -2.41 7.40
N TYR A 224 14.71 -2.15 8.10
CA TYR A 224 14.70 -1.31 9.30
C TYR A 224 15.62 -1.89 10.40
N LEU A 225 15.45 -3.16 10.78
CA LEU A 225 16.20 -3.79 11.87
C LEU A 225 17.72 -3.83 11.58
N GLU A 226 18.12 -4.17 10.36
CA GLU A 226 19.53 -4.21 9.94
C GLU A 226 20.23 -2.85 10.08
N LEU A 227 19.50 -1.76 9.85
CA LEU A 227 20.02 -0.41 10.03
C LEU A 227 19.97 0.03 11.50
N LYS A 228 18.89 -0.28 12.22
CA LYS A 228 18.78 0.05 13.65
C LYS A 228 19.88 -0.61 14.48
N ILE A 229 20.25 -1.87 14.18
CA ILE A 229 21.37 -2.58 14.83
C ILE A 229 22.72 -1.88 14.60
N LYS A 230 22.91 -1.29 13.42
CA LYS A 230 24.14 -0.55 13.10
C LYS A 230 24.23 0.80 13.81
N GLY A 231 23.24 1.14 14.64
CA GLY A 231 23.21 2.36 15.43
C GLY A 231 22.69 3.59 14.68
N TYR A 232 22.07 3.40 13.50
CA TYR A 232 21.48 4.52 12.77
C TYR A 232 20.25 5.08 13.50
N SER A 233 20.12 6.41 13.49
CA SER A 233 18.94 7.13 14.00
C SER A 233 17.72 6.90 13.10
N LEU A 234 16.51 7.16 13.60
CA LEU A 234 15.29 7.01 12.79
C LEU A 234 15.32 7.84 11.51
N GLU A 235 15.86 9.05 11.58
CA GLU A 235 16.04 9.96 10.45
C GLU A 235 16.99 9.37 9.39
N GLU A 236 18.13 8.83 9.83
CA GLU A 236 19.11 8.20 8.93
C GLU A 236 18.55 6.93 8.27
N ILE A 237 17.78 6.14 9.02
CA ILE A 237 17.10 4.96 8.50
C ILE A 237 16.06 5.38 7.46
N ALA A 238 15.24 6.40 7.74
CA ALA A 238 14.25 6.93 6.81
C ALA A 238 14.90 7.35 5.48
N LEU A 239 16.02 8.06 5.55
CA LEU A 239 16.78 8.50 4.38
C LEU A 239 17.34 7.33 3.57
N LYS A 240 17.92 6.32 4.24
CA LYS A 240 18.48 5.11 3.57
C LYS A 240 17.41 4.23 2.93
N LEU A 241 16.22 4.16 3.52
CA LEU A 241 15.09 3.39 3.00
C LEU A 241 14.23 4.17 2.00
N GLY A 242 14.53 5.45 1.74
CA GLY A 242 13.76 6.31 0.84
C GLY A 242 12.33 6.54 1.33
N THR A 243 12.13 6.62 2.65
CA THR A 243 10.82 6.81 3.29
C THR A 243 10.84 7.99 4.27
N LYS A 244 9.69 8.29 4.90
CA LYS A 244 9.58 9.32 5.94
C LYS A 244 9.61 8.67 7.32
N GLU A 245 10.20 9.35 8.30
CA GLU A 245 10.27 8.90 9.70
C GLU A 245 8.90 8.46 10.25
N TYR A 246 7.83 9.19 9.91
CA TYR A 246 6.47 8.86 10.33
C TYR A 246 6.08 7.40 10.03
N PHE A 247 6.49 6.85 8.89
CA PHE A 247 6.19 5.46 8.51
C PHE A 247 7.02 4.43 9.27
N LEU A 248 8.15 4.85 9.86
CA LEU A 248 9.03 3.99 10.65
C LEU A 248 8.73 4.06 12.15
N LYS A 249 7.96 5.04 12.62
CA LYS A 249 7.59 5.19 14.05
C LYS A 249 6.99 3.92 14.65
N THR A 250 6.20 3.19 13.86
CA THR A 250 5.61 1.93 14.31
C THR A 250 6.68 0.85 14.51
N TYR A 251 7.67 0.76 13.62
CA TYR A 251 8.79 -0.17 13.76
C TYR A 251 9.71 0.21 14.91
N GLU A 252 9.93 1.51 15.12
CA GLU A 252 10.66 2.01 16.27
C GLU A 252 9.99 1.64 17.58
N ARG A 253 8.69 1.91 17.71
CA ARG A 253 7.92 1.51 18.90
C ARG A 253 7.97 0.00 19.15
N ILE A 254 7.87 -0.83 18.10
CA ILE A 254 7.98 -2.29 18.23
C ILE A 254 9.38 -2.70 18.73
N TYR A 255 10.42 -2.10 18.16
CA TYR A 255 11.80 -2.36 18.57
C TYR A 255 12.06 -1.93 20.01
N ASP A 256 11.59 -0.75 20.41
CA ASP A 256 11.73 -0.24 21.77
C ASP A 256 11.00 -1.14 22.78
N MET A 257 9.86 -1.71 22.39
CA MET A 257 9.06 -2.60 23.25
C MET A 257 9.67 -4.01 23.37
N ARG A 258 10.19 -4.57 22.27
CA ARG A 258 10.65 -5.97 22.21
C ARG A 258 12.17 -6.12 22.34
N GLY A 259 12.92 -5.02 22.22
CA GLY A 259 14.37 -4.98 22.35
C GLY A 259 15.10 -5.84 21.31
N SER A 260 16.30 -6.30 21.66
CA SER A 260 17.13 -7.13 20.78
C SER A 260 16.56 -8.52 20.48
N LYS A 261 15.63 -9.04 21.31
CA LYS A 261 14.96 -10.35 21.09
C LYS A 261 14.22 -10.41 19.75
N ILE A 262 13.68 -9.28 19.29
CA ILE A 262 12.97 -9.19 18.01
C ILE A 262 13.84 -9.62 16.81
N LEU A 263 15.17 -9.55 16.93
CA LEU A 263 16.12 -9.85 15.87
C LEU A 263 16.28 -11.35 15.63
N GLU A 264 16.49 -12.10 16.71
CA GLU A 264 16.61 -13.56 16.65
C GLU A 264 15.27 -14.16 16.24
N TRP A 265 14.20 -13.72 16.90
CA TRP A 265 12.84 -14.10 16.56
C TRP A 265 12.52 -13.85 15.08
N TYR A 266 12.86 -12.68 14.54
CA TYR A 266 12.54 -12.33 13.15
C TYR A 266 13.24 -13.24 12.13
N LYS A 267 14.49 -13.65 12.40
CA LYS A 267 15.23 -14.56 11.52
C LYS A 267 14.56 -15.93 11.48
N ASP A 268 14.22 -16.48 12.65
CA ASP A 268 13.57 -17.78 12.76
C ASP A 268 12.15 -17.73 12.19
N PHE A 269 11.44 -16.62 12.41
CA PHE A 269 10.13 -16.34 11.83
C PHE A 269 10.14 -16.46 10.30
N ILE A 270 11.10 -15.83 9.62
CA ILE A 270 11.19 -15.89 8.16
C ILE A 270 11.46 -17.31 7.67
N ILE A 271 12.38 -18.03 8.31
CA ILE A 271 12.78 -19.38 7.88
C ILE A 271 11.59 -20.34 7.99
N GLU A 272 10.88 -20.30 9.13
CA GLU A 272 9.71 -21.15 9.36
C GLU A 272 8.53 -20.72 8.49
N LEU A 273 8.30 -19.41 8.27
CA LEU A 273 7.28 -18.93 7.34
C LEU A 273 7.55 -19.42 5.92
N TYR A 274 8.81 -19.36 5.46
CA TYR A 274 9.17 -19.84 4.12
C TYR A 274 8.94 -21.35 3.97
N SER A 275 9.27 -22.12 5.01
CA SER A 275 9.01 -23.56 5.07
C SER A 275 7.51 -23.86 4.99
N LEU A 276 6.70 -23.13 5.76
CA LEU A 276 5.24 -23.20 5.71
C LEU A 276 4.73 -22.87 4.30
N LEU A 277 5.18 -21.77 3.70
CA LEU A 277 4.74 -21.34 2.36
C LEU A 277 5.10 -22.35 1.26
N ILE A 278 6.24 -23.03 1.35
CA ILE A 278 6.60 -24.13 0.46
C ILE A 278 5.61 -25.28 0.61
N SER A 279 5.29 -25.70 1.84
CA SER A 279 4.31 -26.76 2.11
C SER A 279 2.91 -26.40 1.60
N LEU A 280 2.52 -25.13 1.71
CA LEU A 280 1.24 -24.60 1.22
C LEU A 280 1.13 -24.59 -0.32
N LYS A 281 2.26 -24.57 -1.05
CA LYS A 281 2.27 -24.67 -2.53
C LYS A 281 1.81 -26.03 -3.03
N TYR A 282 1.86 -27.08 -2.19
CA TYR A 282 1.62 -28.47 -2.58
C TYR A 282 0.37 -29.13 -1.94
N SER A 283 -0.40 -28.42 -1.09
CA SER A 283 -1.70 -28.92 -0.57
C SER A 283 -2.69 -27.75 -0.31
N PHE A 284 -3.96 -27.88 -0.71
CA PHE A 284 -4.90 -26.74 -0.80
C PHE A 284 -5.91 -26.60 0.37
N ASN A 285 -6.22 -27.67 1.12
CA ASN A 285 -7.35 -27.66 2.07
C ASN A 285 -6.95 -27.48 3.56
N THR A 286 -5.67 -27.27 3.89
CA THR A 286 -5.17 -27.24 5.28
C THR A 286 -4.56 -25.88 5.67
N ASN A 287 -4.79 -24.85 4.86
CA ASN A 287 -3.85 -23.73 4.74
C ASN A 287 -4.05 -22.62 5.78
N LEU A 288 -5.29 -22.28 6.14
CA LEU A 288 -5.57 -21.19 7.10
C LEU A 288 -5.26 -21.60 8.55
N SER A 289 -5.63 -22.82 8.94
CA SER A 289 -5.42 -23.32 10.30
C SER A 289 -3.93 -23.45 10.63
N LEU A 290 -3.12 -23.92 9.68
CA LEU A 290 -1.66 -24.00 9.84
C LEU A 290 -1.03 -22.61 9.96
N LEU A 291 -1.49 -21.64 9.15
CA LEU A 291 -1.03 -20.25 9.25
C LEU A 291 -1.41 -19.62 10.59
N LYS A 292 -2.64 -19.84 11.08
CA LYS A 292 -3.07 -19.36 12.41
C LYS A 292 -2.20 -19.95 13.50
N PHE A 293 -1.98 -21.26 13.49
CA PHE A 293 -1.14 -21.93 14.47
C PHE A 293 0.29 -21.40 14.45
N PHE A 294 0.87 -21.23 13.25
CA PHE A 294 2.18 -20.63 13.08
C PHE A 294 2.27 -19.22 13.68
N LEU A 295 1.31 -18.34 13.37
CA LEU A 295 1.29 -16.97 13.90
C LEU A 295 1.11 -16.92 15.42
N ILE A 296 0.27 -17.78 15.99
CA ILE A 296 0.10 -17.90 17.44
C ILE A 296 1.41 -18.37 18.10
N LYS A 297 1.99 -19.48 17.61
CA LYS A 297 3.25 -20.03 18.13
C LYS A 297 4.34 -18.95 18.13
N LYS A 298 4.50 -18.24 17.01
CA LYS A 298 5.49 -17.18 16.87
C LYS A 298 5.22 -15.98 17.75
N ASN A 299 3.96 -15.64 18.02
CA ASN A 299 3.66 -14.54 18.94
C ASN A 299 4.04 -14.91 20.38
N LEU A 300 3.77 -16.16 20.80
CA LEU A 300 4.18 -16.66 22.12
C LEU A 300 5.71 -16.67 22.30
N GLU A 301 6.46 -17.08 21.28
CA GLU A 301 7.94 -17.03 21.31
C GLU A 301 8.50 -15.61 21.51
N LEU A 302 7.72 -14.55 21.20
CA LEU A 302 8.10 -13.15 21.45
C LEU A 302 7.80 -12.67 22.88
N GLU A 303 7.02 -13.43 23.64
CA GLU A 303 6.62 -13.07 25.01
C GLU A 303 7.49 -13.75 26.09
N GLU A 304 8.10 -14.90 25.76
CA GLU A 304 9.07 -15.63 26.61
C GLU A 304 10.46 -14.95 26.64
#